data_AF-A0A523FZS6-F1
#
_entry.id   AF-A0A523FZS6-F1
#
_cell.length_a   1.000
_cell.length_b   1.000
_cell.length_c   1.000
_cell.angle_alpha   90.00
_cell.angle_beta   90.00
_cell.angle_gamma   90.00
#
_symmetry.space_group_name_H-M   'P 1'
#
loop_
_entity.id
_entity.type
_entity.pdbx_description
1 polymer ?
#
loop_
_entity_poly.entity_id
_entity_poly.type
_entity_poly.pdbx_seq_one_letter_code
_entity_poly.pdbx_strand_id
1 'polypeptide(L)'
;MPLPNFLIVGVPKSGSSSLYYYLSQHPEIYTSPIKEPDFFAFEEGENVKFDGPGDQQYYDRNLVNNLAAYKALFDGVSNQKAIGEASIIYLYSPKAPDRIKHLIPNVKLIVILRNPIDRALSSFAHLRREGREPLADFSAALKEEENRIEAKWEHLWHYTRVGFYYTQLKRYFTTFPADQIAVYLFDEFKAQPLEITQKIFQFLNVDRNFIPDTSLKRNVSGRPKSRTLHTFLKRPNRLKATLRPLFPANLRKSLWMKMMQKNIVPGKARLPEETRKHLTELYRDEIVNLQSLIQRDLSKWLEPESFN
;
A
#
# COMPACT_ATOMS: atom_id res chain seq x y z
N MET A 1 2.70 1.65 27.43
CA MET A 1 2.06 1.29 26.15
C MET A 1 3.12 0.72 25.24
N PRO A 2 2.90 -0.43 24.59
CA PRO A 2 3.86 -0.99 23.66
C PRO A 2 3.98 -0.11 22.40
N LEU A 3 5.16 -0.15 21.78
CA LEU A 3 5.43 0.44 20.48
C LEU A 3 5.52 -0.68 19.43
N PRO A 4 5.29 -0.37 18.14
CA PRO A 4 5.42 -1.38 17.10
C PRO A 4 6.88 -1.81 16.96
N ASN A 5 7.07 -3.11 16.78
CA ASN A 5 8.36 -3.74 16.48
C ASN A 5 8.44 -4.25 15.04
N PHE A 6 7.40 -4.05 14.22
CA PHE A 6 7.50 -4.13 12.76
C PHE A 6 6.63 -3.10 12.04
N LEU A 7 7.00 -2.74 10.81
CA LEU A 7 6.25 -1.86 9.93
C LEU A 7 6.18 -2.43 8.50
N ILE A 8 5.01 -2.35 7.87
CA ILE A 8 4.90 -2.50 6.41
C ILE A 8 5.01 -1.11 5.80
N VAL A 9 6.18 -0.78 5.26
CA VAL A 9 6.52 0.61 4.88
C VAL A 9 6.23 0.95 3.42
N GLY A 10 5.93 -0.04 2.58
CA GLY A 10 5.65 0.21 1.17
C GLY A 10 5.49 -1.03 0.30
N VAL A 11 5.16 -0.85 -0.98
CA VAL A 11 4.75 0.43 -1.62
C VAL A 11 3.25 0.43 -1.95
N PRO A 12 2.62 1.59 -2.21
CA PRO A 12 1.23 1.60 -2.64
C PRO A 12 1.04 0.74 -3.89
N LYS A 13 -0.11 0.06 -3.92
CA LYS A 13 -0.53 -0.81 -5.04
C LYS A 13 0.31 -2.09 -5.24
N SER A 14 0.99 -2.54 -4.19
CA SER A 14 1.80 -3.76 -4.18
C SER A 14 1.31 -4.83 -3.18
N GLY A 15 0.02 -4.83 -2.85
CA GLY A 15 -0.57 -5.92 -2.05
C GLY A 15 -0.49 -5.77 -0.52
N SER A 16 0.01 -4.64 -0.01
CA SER A 16 0.11 -4.37 1.44
C SER A 16 -1.19 -4.56 2.23
N SER A 17 -2.35 -4.33 1.61
CA SER A 17 -3.65 -4.53 2.27
C SER A 17 -4.01 -6.00 2.48
N SER A 18 -3.62 -6.87 1.54
CA SER A 18 -3.80 -8.32 1.70
C SER A 18 -2.82 -8.83 2.75
N LEU A 19 -1.54 -8.42 2.68
CA LEU A 19 -0.54 -8.79 3.68
C LEU A 19 -0.98 -8.39 5.09
N TYR A 20 -1.34 -7.12 5.31
CA TYR A 20 -1.82 -6.63 6.60
C TYR A 20 -2.97 -7.50 7.14
N TYR A 21 -3.92 -7.89 6.29
CA TYR A 21 -5.03 -8.75 6.69
C TYR A 21 -4.62 -10.20 6.99
N TYR A 22 -3.61 -10.73 6.31
CA TYR A 22 -3.08 -12.07 6.60
C TYR A 22 -2.31 -12.07 7.93
N LEU A 23 -1.50 -11.04 8.18
CA LEU A 23 -0.79 -10.88 9.45
C LEU A 23 -1.75 -10.69 10.63
N SER A 24 -2.84 -9.91 10.47
CA SER A 24 -3.81 -9.67 11.54
C SER A 24 -4.60 -10.91 11.98
N GLN A 25 -4.50 -12.03 11.25
CA GLN A 25 -5.14 -13.29 11.62
C GLN A 25 -4.28 -14.13 12.58
N HIS A 26 -2.97 -13.86 12.64
CA HIS A 26 -2.03 -14.66 13.40
C HIS A 26 -2.15 -14.35 14.91
N PRO A 27 -2.28 -15.35 15.80
CA PRO A 27 -2.55 -15.12 17.23
C PRO A 27 -1.41 -14.38 17.96
N GLU A 28 -0.17 -14.55 17.49
CA GLU A 28 1.02 -13.86 18.03
C GLU A 28 1.30 -12.49 17.39
N ILE A 29 0.46 -12.01 16.47
CA ILE A 29 0.64 -10.72 15.79
C ILE A 29 -0.50 -9.77 16.18
N TYR A 30 -0.14 -8.57 16.62
CA TYR A 30 -1.04 -7.43 16.75
C TYR A 30 -0.76 -6.43 15.63
N THR A 31 -1.81 -6.03 14.90
CA THR A 31 -1.72 -4.92 13.93
C THR A 31 -2.56 -3.75 14.42
N SER A 32 -2.06 -2.52 14.24
CA SER A 32 -2.82 -1.29 14.52
C SER A 32 -4.25 -1.38 13.95
N PRO A 33 -5.31 -0.94 14.66
CA PRO A 33 -6.70 -1.13 14.23
C PRO A 33 -7.05 -0.34 12.96
N ILE A 34 -6.28 0.70 12.67
CA ILE A 34 -6.31 1.46 11.43
C ILE A 34 -5.08 1.14 10.58
N LYS A 35 -5.25 1.13 9.26
CA LYS A 35 -4.16 1.09 8.29
C LYS A 35 -3.82 2.52 7.88
N GLU A 36 -2.58 2.72 7.47
CA GLU A 36 -2.04 4.00 6.99
C GLU A 36 -2.17 5.12 8.05
N PRO A 37 -1.75 4.91 9.32
CA PRO A 37 -1.69 6.00 10.30
C PRO A 37 -0.73 7.12 9.87
N ASP A 38 0.23 6.82 8.99
CA ASP A 38 1.15 7.79 8.38
C ASP A 38 2.00 8.62 9.37
N PHE A 39 2.08 8.19 10.63
CA PHE A 39 2.73 8.89 11.74
C PHE A 39 4.20 9.22 11.49
N PHE A 40 4.95 8.30 10.89
CA PHE A 40 6.37 8.54 10.60
C PHE A 40 6.60 9.38 9.34
N ALA A 41 5.57 9.59 8.49
CA ALA A 41 5.72 10.37 7.26
C ALA A 41 5.72 11.88 7.50
N PHE A 42 5.07 12.34 8.58
CA PHE A 42 4.84 13.75 8.92
C PHE A 42 5.31 14.07 10.32
N GLU A 43 5.64 15.32 10.60
CA GLU A 43 6.05 15.78 11.92
C GLU A 43 4.88 15.89 12.91
N GLU A 44 5.21 15.84 14.20
CA GLU A 44 4.18 15.97 15.24
C GLU A 44 3.59 17.39 15.20
N GLY A 45 2.27 17.49 15.12
CA GLY A 45 1.58 18.76 14.95
C GLY A 45 1.70 19.39 13.55
N GLU A 46 2.30 18.70 12.57
CA GLU A 46 2.36 19.17 11.19
C GLU A 46 0.93 19.33 10.64
N ASN A 47 0.65 20.49 10.06
CA ASN A 47 -0.62 20.77 9.39
C ASN A 47 -0.59 20.17 7.98
N VAL A 48 -0.87 18.87 7.89
CA VAL A 48 -0.89 18.10 6.65
C VAL A 48 -2.13 18.47 5.82
N LYS A 49 -1.91 19.18 4.72
CA LYS A 49 -2.95 19.57 3.77
C LYS A 49 -2.57 19.17 2.35
N PHE A 50 -3.52 18.54 1.66
CA PHE A 50 -3.37 18.15 0.25
C PHE A 50 -4.54 18.71 -0.56
N ASP A 51 -4.23 19.29 -1.70
CA ASP A 51 -5.17 20.06 -2.52
C ASP A 51 -5.76 19.24 -3.69
N GLY A 52 -5.32 17.99 -3.85
CA GLY A 52 -5.83 17.11 -4.90
C GLY A 52 -7.27 16.64 -4.66
N PRO A 53 -7.99 16.24 -5.73
CA PRO A 53 -9.38 15.80 -5.64
C PRO A 53 -9.58 14.63 -4.66
N GLY A 54 -10.23 14.92 -3.53
CA GLY A 54 -10.56 13.92 -2.51
C GLY A 54 -9.40 13.52 -1.60
N ASP A 55 -8.28 14.22 -1.66
CA ASP A 55 -7.06 13.92 -0.90
C ASP A 55 -7.27 14.16 0.60
N GLN A 56 -7.75 15.35 0.97
CA GLN A 56 -7.90 15.73 2.37
C GLN A 56 -8.79 14.77 3.16
N GLN A 57 -9.87 14.27 2.55
CA GLN A 57 -10.79 13.32 3.20
C GLN A 57 -10.12 12.01 3.62
N TYR A 58 -9.04 11.61 2.95
CA TYR A 58 -8.28 10.43 3.31
C TYR A 58 -7.42 10.69 4.55
N TYR A 59 -6.70 11.81 4.58
CA TYR A 59 -5.81 12.17 5.69
C TYR A 59 -6.58 12.54 6.95
N ASP A 60 -7.69 13.29 6.84
CA ASP A 60 -8.56 13.63 7.97
C ASP A 60 -9.09 12.39 8.74
N ARG A 61 -9.16 11.24 8.07
CA ARG A 61 -9.71 10.00 8.64
C ARG A 61 -8.67 9.08 9.25
N ASN A 62 -7.45 9.06 8.70
CA ASN A 62 -6.47 8.03 9.01
C ASN A 62 -5.21 8.59 9.66
N LEU A 63 -4.84 9.85 9.39
CA LEU A 63 -3.61 10.45 9.88
C LEU A 63 -3.61 10.50 11.41
N VAL A 64 -2.57 9.94 12.00
CA VAL A 64 -2.26 10.07 13.42
C VAL A 64 -0.97 10.88 13.52
N ASN A 65 -1.07 12.13 13.98
CA ASN A 65 0.04 13.09 13.95
C ASN A 65 0.53 13.51 15.34
N ASN A 66 0.22 12.75 16.38
CA ASN A 66 0.75 12.96 17.73
C ASN A 66 1.14 11.64 18.39
N LEU A 67 2.19 11.67 19.21
CA LEU A 67 2.80 10.47 19.77
C LEU A 67 1.86 9.72 20.71
N ALA A 68 1.04 10.43 21.48
CA ALA A 68 0.08 9.83 22.40
C ALA A 68 -0.98 9.00 21.65
N ALA A 69 -1.59 9.57 20.62
CA ALA A 69 -2.55 8.87 19.76
C ALA A 69 -1.89 7.72 18.99
N TYR A 70 -0.63 7.88 18.56
CA TYR A 70 0.11 6.79 17.92
C TYR A 70 0.33 5.60 18.86
N LYS A 71 0.74 5.86 20.11
CA LYS A 71 0.89 4.81 21.13
C LYS A 71 -0.45 4.13 21.45
N ALA A 72 -1.54 4.90 21.50
CA ALA A 72 -2.88 4.37 21.76
C ALA A 72 -3.38 3.36 20.70
N LEU A 73 -2.81 3.38 19.48
CA LEU A 73 -3.09 2.37 18.46
C LEU A 73 -2.70 0.95 18.89
N PHE A 74 -1.88 0.82 19.93
CA PHE A 74 -1.33 -0.45 20.42
C PHE A 74 -1.81 -0.80 21.83
N ASP A 75 -2.80 -0.09 22.38
CA ASP A 75 -3.36 -0.37 23.71
C ASP A 75 -4.05 -1.73 23.81
N GLY A 76 -4.47 -2.29 22.67
CA GLY A 76 -5.08 -3.63 22.61
C GLY A 76 -4.07 -4.79 22.61
N VAL A 77 -2.76 -4.52 22.65
CA VAL A 77 -1.73 -5.55 22.75
C VAL A 77 -1.83 -6.22 24.11
N SER A 78 -1.81 -7.56 24.10
CA SER A 78 -1.77 -8.38 25.31
C SER A 78 -0.46 -9.18 25.34
N ASN A 79 -0.44 -10.33 24.67
CA ASN A 79 0.68 -11.27 24.64
C ASN A 79 1.30 -11.45 23.24
N GLN A 80 0.93 -10.61 22.27
CA GLN A 80 1.45 -10.68 20.91
C GLN A 80 2.94 -10.34 20.88
N LYS A 81 3.72 -11.15 20.14
CA LYS A 81 5.16 -10.99 19.99
C LYS A 81 5.50 -9.94 18.93
N ALA A 82 4.76 -9.95 17.82
CA ALA A 82 4.93 -8.99 16.73
C ALA A 82 3.82 -7.95 16.80
N ILE A 83 4.19 -6.69 16.88
CA ILE A 83 3.27 -5.56 17.02
C ILE A 83 3.61 -4.60 15.89
N GLY A 84 2.66 -4.23 15.05
CA GLY A 84 3.01 -3.42 13.89
C GLY A 84 1.87 -2.66 13.26
N GLU A 85 2.23 -1.85 12.29
CA GLU A 85 1.30 -1.10 11.45
C GLU A 85 1.75 -1.12 9.99
N ALA A 86 0.91 -0.57 9.12
CA ALA A 86 1.16 -0.54 7.69
C ALA A 86 0.82 0.82 7.11
N SER A 87 1.84 1.58 6.76
CA SER A 87 1.76 2.88 6.08
C SER A 87 2.68 2.86 4.86
N ILE A 88 2.09 2.75 3.68
CA ILE A 88 2.80 2.50 2.42
C ILE A 88 3.58 3.71 1.90
N ILE A 89 3.33 4.90 2.46
CA ILE A 89 4.02 6.13 2.07
C ILE A 89 5.35 6.30 2.82
N TYR A 90 5.64 5.49 3.84
CA TYR A 90 6.89 5.58 4.59
C TYR A 90 8.10 5.38 3.68
N LEU A 91 8.07 4.38 2.78
CA LEU A 91 9.17 4.16 1.85
C LEU A 91 9.43 5.40 0.97
N TYR A 92 8.35 6.06 0.54
CA TYR A 92 8.43 7.26 -0.28
C TYR A 92 8.93 8.48 0.49
N SER A 93 8.49 8.65 1.75
CA SER A 93 8.84 9.80 2.59
C SER A 93 10.34 9.83 2.89
N PRO A 94 11.04 10.96 2.61
CA PRO A 94 12.44 11.10 2.97
C PRO A 94 12.66 11.24 4.49
N LYS A 95 11.66 11.70 5.24
CA LYS A 95 11.73 11.91 6.70
C LYS A 95 11.50 10.63 7.51
N ALA A 96 10.80 9.65 6.94
CA ALA A 96 10.36 8.48 7.68
C ALA A 96 11.50 7.61 8.25
N PRO A 97 12.59 7.29 7.52
CA PRO A 97 13.68 6.47 8.05
C PRO A 97 14.24 6.99 9.37
N ASP A 98 14.57 8.28 9.44
CA ASP A 98 15.18 8.89 10.62
C ASP A 98 14.21 8.92 11.80
N ARG A 99 12.94 9.27 11.55
CA ARG A 99 11.89 9.28 12.58
C ARG A 99 11.63 7.88 13.13
N ILE A 100 11.59 6.87 12.26
CA ILE A 100 11.46 5.46 12.65
C ILE A 100 12.67 5.05 13.49
N LYS A 101 13.90 5.35 13.03
CA LYS A 101 15.13 4.98 13.74
C LYS A 101 15.21 5.60 15.11
N HIS A 102 14.76 6.84 15.25
CA HIS A 102 14.72 7.55 16.52
C HIS A 102 13.77 6.90 17.54
N LEU A 103 12.55 6.52 17.13
CA LEU A 103 11.53 6.01 18.06
C LEU A 103 11.62 4.49 18.30
N ILE A 104 11.92 3.72 17.26
CA ILE A 104 11.89 2.24 17.26
C ILE A 104 13.11 1.67 16.52
N PRO A 105 14.35 1.86 17.02
CA PRO A 105 15.58 1.56 16.29
C PRO A 105 15.77 0.09 15.88
N ASN A 106 15.11 -0.84 16.58
CA ASN A 106 15.18 -2.30 16.38
C ASN A 106 13.99 -2.86 15.59
N VAL A 107 13.22 -2.00 14.92
CA VAL A 107 12.02 -2.37 14.16
C VAL A 107 12.36 -3.27 12.96
N LYS A 108 11.47 -4.21 12.64
CA LYS A 108 11.52 -4.98 11.39
C LYS A 108 10.70 -4.29 10.29
N LEU A 109 11.30 -4.08 9.14
CA LEU A 109 10.74 -3.32 8.02
C LEU A 109 10.39 -4.28 6.89
N ILE A 110 9.13 -4.28 6.47
CA ILE A 110 8.63 -5.15 5.39
C ILE A 110 8.25 -4.28 4.20
N VAL A 111 8.74 -4.67 3.03
CA VAL A 111 8.49 -4.00 1.76
C VAL A 111 8.01 -5.01 0.73
N ILE A 112 6.89 -4.73 0.07
CA ILE A 112 6.47 -5.48 -1.12
C ILE A 112 6.56 -4.53 -2.32
N LEU A 113 7.46 -4.85 -3.25
CA LEU A 113 7.68 -4.10 -4.48
C LEU A 113 6.91 -4.72 -5.65
N ARG A 114 6.50 -3.88 -6.59
CA ARG A 114 5.85 -4.31 -7.83
C ARG A 114 6.53 -3.60 -8.98
N ASN A 115 6.55 -4.20 -10.18
CA ASN A 115 7.00 -3.49 -11.38
C ASN A 115 6.47 -2.04 -11.37
N PRO A 116 7.36 -1.03 -11.43
CA PRO A 116 6.99 0.36 -11.14
C PRO A 116 5.99 0.92 -12.16
N ILE A 117 6.02 0.45 -13.41
CA ILE A 117 5.05 0.80 -14.45
C ILE A 117 3.67 0.27 -14.10
N ASP A 118 3.59 -1.01 -13.74
CA ASP A 118 2.33 -1.66 -13.34
C ASP A 118 1.75 -1.08 -12.03
N ARG A 119 2.63 -0.65 -11.11
CA ARG A 119 2.25 0.07 -9.88
C ARG A 119 1.66 1.45 -10.20
N ALA A 120 2.29 2.20 -11.10
CA ALA A 120 1.81 3.51 -11.56
C ALA A 120 0.42 3.41 -12.20
N LEU A 121 0.26 2.49 -13.16
CA LEU A 121 -1.02 2.17 -13.79
C LEU A 121 -2.11 1.76 -12.77
N SER A 122 -1.74 1.01 -11.74
CA SER A 122 -2.66 0.61 -10.68
C SER A 122 -3.09 1.78 -9.80
N SER A 123 -2.23 2.79 -9.61
CA SER A 123 -2.55 4.03 -8.89
C SER A 123 -3.53 4.87 -9.71
N PHE A 124 -3.24 5.08 -10.99
CA PHE A 124 -4.14 5.74 -11.94
C PHE A 124 -5.52 5.05 -11.98
N ALA A 125 -5.55 3.73 -12.17
CA ALA A 125 -6.81 2.98 -12.20
C ALA A 125 -7.58 3.06 -10.87
N HIS A 126 -6.87 3.14 -9.74
CA HIS A 126 -7.50 3.36 -8.45
C HIS A 126 -8.15 4.74 -8.38
N LEU A 127 -7.41 5.81 -8.67
CA LEU A 127 -7.93 7.17 -8.65
C LEU A 127 -9.11 7.36 -9.63
N ARG A 128 -9.06 6.73 -10.82
CA ARG A 128 -10.19 6.69 -11.76
C ARG A 128 -11.42 5.99 -11.17
N ARG A 129 -11.22 4.87 -10.49
CA ARG A 129 -12.31 4.11 -9.84
C ARG A 129 -12.94 4.90 -8.69
N GLU A 130 -12.14 5.67 -7.96
CA GLU A 130 -12.63 6.57 -6.90
C GLU A 130 -13.30 7.83 -7.45
N GLY A 131 -13.25 8.06 -8.77
CA GLY A 131 -13.75 9.29 -9.38
C GLY A 131 -12.91 10.52 -9.06
N ARG A 132 -11.67 10.33 -8.62
CA ARG A 132 -10.71 11.39 -8.29
C ARG A 132 -9.98 11.86 -9.54
N GLU A 133 -9.47 10.92 -10.35
CA GLU A 133 -8.68 11.26 -11.55
C GLU A 133 -9.57 11.75 -12.70
N PRO A 134 -9.47 13.02 -13.11
CA PRO A 134 -10.27 13.56 -14.21
C PRO A 134 -9.86 13.01 -15.58
N LEU A 135 -8.58 12.75 -15.82
CA LEU A 135 -8.06 12.37 -17.13
C LEU A 135 -8.38 10.92 -17.45
N ALA A 136 -8.89 10.66 -18.65
CA ALA A 136 -9.23 9.30 -19.09
C ALA A 136 -8.02 8.49 -19.53
N ASP A 137 -6.97 9.17 -20.00
CA ASP A 137 -5.76 8.60 -20.53
C ASP A 137 -4.61 8.67 -19.50
N PHE A 138 -3.86 7.58 -19.38
CA PHE A 138 -2.77 7.50 -18.42
C PHE A 138 -1.55 8.31 -18.88
N SER A 139 -1.27 8.35 -20.19
CA SER A 139 -0.14 9.11 -20.72
C SER A 139 -0.33 10.61 -20.53
N ALA A 140 -1.55 11.11 -20.66
CA ALA A 140 -1.90 12.48 -20.25
C ALA A 140 -1.73 12.69 -18.74
N ALA A 141 -2.16 11.74 -17.91
CA ALA A 141 -2.05 11.85 -16.47
C ALA A 141 -0.60 11.83 -15.95
N LEU A 142 0.31 11.14 -16.65
CA LEU A 142 1.75 11.18 -16.38
C LEU A 142 2.34 12.57 -16.60
N LYS A 143 1.92 13.28 -17.65
CA LYS A 143 2.43 14.63 -17.96
C LYS A 143 2.05 15.66 -16.91
N GLU A 144 0.96 15.44 -16.19
CA GLU A 144 0.49 16.31 -15.11
C GLU A 144 1.16 16.02 -13.75
N GLU A 145 2.00 14.99 -13.63
CA GLU A 145 2.54 14.59 -12.32
C GLU A 145 3.31 15.72 -11.63
N GLU A 146 4.20 16.41 -12.33
CA GLU A 146 5.00 17.49 -11.73
C GLU A 146 4.09 18.68 -11.33
N ASN A 147 3.13 19.07 -12.18
CA ASN A 147 2.13 20.09 -11.83
C ASN A 147 1.34 19.71 -10.58
N ARG A 148 0.99 18.42 -10.42
CA ARG A 148 0.25 17.90 -9.25
C ARG A 148 1.09 17.89 -7.99
N ILE A 149 2.39 17.58 -8.09
CA ILE A 149 3.34 17.67 -6.98
C ILE A 149 3.47 19.12 -6.52
N GLU A 150 3.67 20.06 -7.45
CA GLU A 150 3.73 21.50 -7.16
C GLU A 150 2.43 22.02 -6.53
N ALA A 151 1.29 21.54 -7.03
CA ALA A 151 -0.03 21.82 -6.50
C ALA A 151 -0.37 21.05 -5.21
N LYS A 152 0.59 20.36 -4.57
CA LYS A 152 0.41 19.63 -3.30
C LYS A 152 -0.70 18.58 -3.34
N TRP A 153 -0.80 17.84 -4.45
CA TRP A 153 -1.62 16.64 -4.49
C TRP A 153 -0.89 15.52 -3.73
N GLU A 154 -1.64 14.56 -3.16
CA GLU A 154 -1.06 13.48 -2.35
C GLU A 154 -0.29 12.44 -3.17
N HIS A 155 0.49 11.63 -2.45
CA HIS A 155 1.48 10.72 -3.02
C HIS A 155 0.93 9.69 -4.01
N LEU A 156 -0.36 9.33 -3.94
CA LEU A 156 -0.96 8.39 -4.87
C LEU A 156 -1.03 8.92 -6.32
N TRP A 157 -0.98 10.25 -6.50
CA TRP A 157 -0.91 10.93 -7.80
C TRP A 157 0.49 10.93 -8.41
N HIS A 158 1.51 10.63 -7.61
CA HIS A 158 2.91 10.62 -8.03
C HIS A 158 3.21 9.28 -8.72
N TYR A 159 2.78 9.16 -9.97
CA TYR A 159 2.82 7.93 -10.76
C TYR A 159 4.24 7.44 -11.03
N THR A 160 5.17 8.33 -11.30
CA THR A 160 6.57 7.99 -11.55
C THR A 160 7.37 8.07 -10.27
N ARG A 161 7.27 9.15 -9.48
CA ARG A 161 8.14 9.39 -8.31
C ARG A 161 8.07 8.28 -7.27
N VAL A 162 6.90 7.69 -7.03
CA VAL A 162 6.75 6.57 -6.08
C VAL A 162 7.41 5.28 -6.59
N GLY A 163 7.67 5.16 -7.88
CA GLY A 163 8.33 4.01 -8.51
C GLY A 163 9.86 3.99 -8.42
N PHE A 164 10.51 5.07 -7.97
CA PHE A 164 11.97 5.16 -7.82
C PHE A 164 12.45 4.41 -6.56
N TYR A 165 12.27 3.09 -6.56
CA TYR A 165 12.47 2.27 -5.37
C TYR A 165 13.93 2.14 -4.94
N TYR A 166 14.90 2.19 -5.86
CA TYR A 166 16.32 2.13 -5.46
C TYR A 166 16.65 3.34 -4.61
N THR A 167 16.31 4.53 -5.11
CA THR A 167 16.50 5.80 -4.39
C THR A 167 15.84 5.76 -3.00
N GLN A 168 14.64 5.19 -2.90
CA GLN A 168 13.90 5.10 -1.64
C GLN A 168 14.50 4.05 -0.67
N LEU A 169 14.75 2.82 -1.14
CA LEU A 169 15.28 1.74 -0.31
C LEU A 169 16.71 2.00 0.13
N LYS A 170 17.52 2.67 -0.69
CA LYS A 170 18.89 3.05 -0.33
C LYS A 170 18.91 3.84 0.99
N ARG A 171 17.97 4.77 1.19
CA ARG A 171 17.85 5.52 2.47
C ARG A 171 17.63 4.58 3.66
N TYR A 172 16.78 3.58 3.49
CA TYR A 172 16.50 2.61 4.54
C TYR A 172 17.71 1.71 4.82
N PHE A 173 18.39 1.19 3.80
CA PHE A 173 19.61 0.38 3.98
C PHE A 173 20.80 1.18 4.55
N THR A 174 20.84 2.50 4.35
CA THR A 174 21.82 3.37 5.02
C THR A 174 21.48 3.61 6.48
N THR A 175 20.20 3.56 6.86
CA THR A 175 19.72 3.89 8.21
C THR A 175 19.59 2.66 9.13
N PHE A 176 19.25 1.51 8.54
CA PHE A 176 18.97 0.27 9.25
C PHE A 176 19.90 -0.85 8.77
N PRO A 177 20.34 -1.73 9.69
CA PRO A 177 20.91 -3.02 9.35
C PRO A 177 20.08 -3.79 8.32
N ALA A 178 20.75 -4.50 7.42
CA ALA A 178 20.09 -5.23 6.33
C ALA A 178 19.16 -6.35 6.83
N ASP A 179 19.47 -6.96 7.96
CA ASP A 179 18.64 -7.99 8.61
C ASP A 179 17.36 -7.43 9.26
N GLN A 180 17.23 -6.11 9.39
CA GLN A 180 15.97 -5.44 9.76
C GLN A 180 15.06 -5.19 8.57
N ILE A 181 15.48 -5.46 7.32
CA ILE A 181 14.71 -5.13 6.11
C ILE A 181 14.40 -6.39 5.30
N ALA A 182 13.13 -6.71 5.13
CA ALA A 182 12.66 -7.79 4.26
C ALA A 182 11.96 -7.23 3.02
N VAL A 183 12.49 -7.57 1.84
CA VAL A 183 11.97 -7.12 0.54
C VAL A 183 11.40 -8.29 -0.26
N TYR A 184 10.12 -8.18 -0.62
CA TYR A 184 9.38 -9.17 -1.41
C TYR A 184 8.89 -8.58 -2.73
N LEU A 185 8.63 -9.44 -3.72
CA LEU A 185 8.05 -9.03 -4.99
C LEU A 185 6.56 -9.38 -5.03
N PHE A 186 5.76 -8.46 -5.56
CA PHE A 186 4.31 -8.56 -5.63
C PHE A 186 3.86 -9.75 -6.48
N ASP A 187 4.56 -10.05 -7.57
CA ASP A 187 4.19 -11.15 -8.46
C ASP A 187 4.35 -12.50 -7.76
N GLU A 188 5.37 -12.64 -6.91
CA GLU A 188 5.57 -13.81 -6.06
C GLU A 188 4.54 -13.88 -4.94
N PHE A 189 4.29 -12.76 -4.25
CA PHE A 189 3.25 -12.69 -3.23
C PHE A 189 1.86 -13.02 -3.81
N LYS A 190 1.60 -12.63 -5.05
CA LYS A 190 0.36 -12.95 -5.76
C LYS A 190 0.28 -14.42 -6.15
N ALA A 191 1.38 -15.01 -6.58
CA ALA A 191 1.46 -16.42 -7.00
C ALA A 191 1.42 -17.38 -5.79
N GLN A 192 2.12 -17.03 -4.71
CA GLN A 192 2.34 -17.88 -3.54
C GLN A 192 2.07 -17.08 -2.24
N PRO A 193 0.82 -16.62 -2.01
CA PRO A 193 0.51 -15.75 -0.87
C PRO A 193 0.78 -16.41 0.48
N LEU A 194 0.53 -17.72 0.61
CA LEU A 194 0.80 -18.46 1.84
C LEU A 194 2.31 -18.51 2.12
N GLU A 195 3.12 -18.93 1.16
CA GLU A 195 4.57 -19.10 1.33
C GLU A 195 5.25 -17.78 1.71
N ILE A 196 4.93 -16.69 1.00
CA ILE A 196 5.49 -15.36 1.31
C ILE A 196 5.03 -14.90 2.70
N THR A 197 3.77 -15.16 3.09
CA THR A 197 3.29 -14.80 4.43
C THR A 197 4.02 -15.61 5.53
N GLN A 198 4.28 -16.89 5.31
CA GLN A 198 5.05 -17.72 6.26
C GLN A 198 6.52 -17.29 6.36
N LYS A 199 7.14 -16.85 5.25
CA LYS A 199 8.46 -16.20 5.27
C LYS A 199 8.44 -14.93 6.13
N ILE A 200 7.36 -14.15 6.07
CA ILE A 200 7.18 -12.97 6.90
C ILE A 200 6.95 -13.36 8.38
N PHE A 201 6.20 -14.41 8.68
CA PHE A 201 6.07 -14.93 10.05
C PHE A 201 7.43 -15.33 10.64
N GLN A 202 8.24 -16.06 9.87
CA GLN A 202 9.61 -16.38 10.27
C GLN A 202 10.44 -15.12 10.49
N PHE A 203 10.38 -14.15 9.57
CA PHE A 203 11.06 -12.87 9.71
C PHE A 203 10.61 -12.13 10.98
N LEU A 204 9.34 -12.20 11.37
CA LEU A 204 8.78 -11.58 12.57
C LEU A 204 9.00 -12.40 13.86
N ASN A 205 9.65 -13.56 13.79
CA ASN A 205 9.86 -14.48 14.92
C ASN A 205 8.55 -14.98 15.58
N VAL A 206 7.53 -15.26 14.77
CA VAL A 206 6.27 -15.90 15.20
C VAL A 206 6.10 -17.27 14.52
N ASP A 207 5.09 -18.04 14.92
CA ASP A 207 4.83 -19.37 14.37
C ASP A 207 4.59 -19.38 12.86
N ARG A 208 5.60 -19.80 12.10
CA ARG A 208 5.52 -19.93 10.63
C ARG A 208 4.48 -20.95 10.16
N ASN A 209 4.01 -21.86 11.01
CA ASN A 209 3.09 -22.92 10.62
C ASN A 209 1.62 -22.47 10.66
N PHE A 210 1.33 -21.29 11.18
CA PHE A 210 -0.01 -20.71 11.10
C PHE A 210 -0.43 -20.52 9.64
N ILE A 211 -1.67 -20.91 9.31
CA ILE A 211 -2.23 -20.82 7.96
C ILE A 211 -3.33 -19.74 7.96
N PRO A 212 -3.06 -18.53 7.44
CA PRO A 212 -4.09 -17.50 7.30
C PRO A 212 -5.06 -17.84 6.17
N ASP A 213 -6.31 -17.38 6.28
CA ASP A 213 -7.25 -17.38 5.17
C ASP A 213 -6.80 -16.39 4.09
N THR A 214 -6.29 -16.95 2.99
CA THR A 214 -5.84 -16.22 1.79
C THR A 214 -6.89 -16.16 0.68
N SER A 215 -8.09 -16.71 0.90
CA SER A 215 -9.18 -16.72 -0.09
C SER A 215 -9.69 -15.30 -0.38
N LEU A 216 -9.68 -14.42 0.64
CA LEU A 216 -10.12 -13.04 0.54
C LEU A 216 -9.01 -12.12 0.01
N LYS A 217 -8.88 -12.05 -1.32
CA LYS A 217 -8.00 -11.08 -1.99
C LYS A 217 -8.56 -9.65 -1.84
N ARG A 218 -7.92 -8.81 -1.02
CA ARG A 218 -8.29 -7.39 -0.84
C ARG A 218 -7.76 -6.55 -2.00
N ASN A 219 -8.49 -5.49 -2.37
CA ASN A 219 -8.06 -4.49 -3.35
C ASN A 219 -7.67 -5.04 -4.74
N VAL A 220 -8.38 -6.07 -5.22
CA VAL A 220 -8.22 -6.58 -6.59
C VAL A 220 -8.33 -5.42 -7.59
N SER A 221 -7.33 -5.32 -8.46
CA SER A 221 -7.31 -4.30 -9.53
C SER A 221 -8.40 -4.60 -10.55
N GLY A 222 -9.08 -3.55 -11.01
CA GLY A 222 -10.11 -3.65 -12.02
C GLY A 222 -11.05 -2.44 -12.03
N ARG A 223 -11.92 -2.40 -13.04
CA ARG A 223 -12.88 -1.30 -13.26
C ARG A 223 -14.26 -1.71 -12.74
N PRO A 224 -15.05 -0.78 -12.17
CA PRO A 224 -16.39 -1.14 -11.73
C PRO A 224 -17.29 -1.47 -12.94
N LYS A 225 -18.03 -2.59 -12.91
CA LYS A 225 -19.07 -2.96 -13.89
C LYS A 225 -20.12 -1.85 -13.98
N SER A 226 -20.55 -1.35 -12.82
CA SER A 226 -21.44 -0.22 -12.69
C SER A 226 -20.82 0.85 -11.77
N ARG A 227 -20.58 2.06 -12.32
CA ARG A 227 -20.09 3.23 -11.57
C ARG A 227 -21.12 3.72 -10.55
N THR A 228 -22.41 3.68 -10.90
CA THR A 228 -23.50 4.07 -10.00
C THR A 228 -23.59 3.13 -8.81
N LEU A 229 -23.54 1.81 -9.04
CA LEU A 229 -23.48 0.81 -7.96
C LEU A 229 -22.20 0.96 -7.12
N HIS A 230 -21.07 1.24 -7.76
CA HIS A 230 -19.80 1.45 -7.04
C HIS A 230 -19.88 2.65 -6.09
N THR A 231 -20.40 3.77 -6.59
CA THR A 231 -20.62 5.00 -5.82
C THR A 231 -21.63 4.78 -4.71
N PHE A 232 -22.75 4.12 -5.03
CA PHE A 232 -23.77 3.75 -4.05
C PHE A 232 -23.17 2.90 -2.93
N LEU A 233 -22.37 1.88 -3.24
CA LEU A 233 -21.78 0.97 -2.25
C LEU A 233 -20.66 1.60 -1.42
N LYS A 234 -19.96 2.63 -1.93
CA LYS A 234 -18.93 3.37 -1.18
C LYS A 234 -19.47 4.51 -0.33
N ARG A 235 -20.38 5.34 -0.86
CA ARG A 235 -20.85 6.53 -0.13
C ARG A 235 -21.82 6.14 0.98
N PRO A 236 -21.79 6.80 2.16
CA PRO A 236 -22.88 6.68 3.12
C PRO A 236 -24.17 7.15 2.45
N ASN A 237 -25.27 6.41 2.63
CA ASN A 237 -26.57 6.79 2.10
C ASN A 237 -27.68 6.40 3.07
N ARG A 238 -28.83 7.09 2.99
CA ARG A 238 -29.94 6.91 3.93
C ARG A 238 -30.49 5.48 3.88
N LEU A 239 -30.58 4.88 2.68
CA LEU A 239 -31.05 3.51 2.49
C LEU A 239 -30.19 2.48 3.26
N LYS A 240 -28.86 2.62 3.23
CA LYS A 240 -27.93 1.78 3.99
C LYS A 240 -28.06 1.99 5.48
N ALA A 241 -28.30 3.23 5.93
CA ALA A 241 -28.53 3.52 7.34
C ALA A 241 -29.81 2.83 7.83
N THR A 242 -30.87 2.84 7.01
CA THR A 242 -32.15 2.17 7.32
C THR A 242 -32.04 0.65 7.31
N LEU A 243 -31.27 0.05 6.40
CA LEU A 243 -31.08 -1.40 6.32
C LEU A 243 -30.01 -1.94 7.30
N ARG A 244 -29.23 -1.05 7.94
CA ARG A 244 -28.16 -1.38 8.89
C ARG A 244 -28.61 -2.27 10.06
N PRO A 245 -29.80 -2.12 10.66
CA PRO A 245 -30.24 -2.95 11.80
C PRO A 245 -30.60 -4.39 11.41
N LEU A 246 -30.91 -4.65 10.14
CA LEU A 246 -31.50 -5.92 9.69
C LEU A 246 -30.50 -7.07 9.57
N PHE A 247 -29.18 -6.80 9.66
CA PHE A 247 -28.13 -7.81 9.49
C PHE A 247 -27.02 -7.64 10.53
N PRO A 248 -26.44 -8.72 11.07
CA PRO A 248 -25.25 -8.65 11.93
C PRO A 248 -24.08 -7.93 11.24
N ALA A 249 -23.27 -7.18 12.02
CA ALA A 249 -22.19 -6.35 11.47
C ALA A 249 -21.18 -7.14 10.61
N ASN A 250 -20.82 -8.35 11.04
CA ASN A 250 -19.86 -9.22 10.35
C ASN A 250 -20.42 -9.75 9.02
N LEU A 251 -21.70 -10.15 9.01
CA LEU A 251 -22.38 -10.63 7.81
C LEU A 251 -22.51 -9.49 6.79
N ARG A 252 -22.87 -8.30 7.26
CA ARG A 252 -22.95 -7.08 6.45
C ARG A 252 -21.62 -6.76 5.78
N LYS A 253 -20.52 -6.76 6.54
CA LYS A 253 -19.16 -6.48 6.03
C LYS A 253 -18.75 -7.51 4.96
N SER A 254 -19.00 -8.79 5.20
CA SER A 254 -18.70 -9.87 4.25
C SER A 254 -19.52 -9.74 2.96
N LEU A 255 -20.83 -9.53 3.06
CA LEU A 255 -21.72 -9.31 1.91
C LEU A 255 -21.31 -8.07 1.10
N TRP A 256 -21.00 -6.97 1.79
CA TRP A 256 -20.51 -5.74 1.14
C TRP A 256 -19.25 -5.97 0.35
N MET A 257 -18.27 -6.66 0.95
CA MET A 257 -17.00 -6.99 0.30
C MET A 257 -17.22 -7.87 -0.92
N LYS A 258 -18.09 -8.89 -0.83
CA LYS A 258 -18.45 -9.75 -1.96
C LYS A 258 -19.15 -8.98 -3.09
N MET A 259 -20.09 -8.09 -2.77
CA MET A 259 -20.77 -7.24 -3.77
C MET A 259 -19.78 -6.28 -4.45
N MET A 260 -18.91 -5.63 -3.67
CA MET A 260 -17.84 -4.78 -4.21
C MET A 260 -16.93 -5.55 -5.16
N GLN A 261 -16.52 -6.76 -4.78
CA GLN A 261 -15.65 -7.60 -5.60
C GLN A 261 -16.35 -8.07 -6.89
N LYS A 262 -17.62 -8.48 -6.82
CA LYS A 262 -18.42 -8.87 -8.01
C LYS A 262 -18.66 -7.72 -8.98
N ASN A 263 -18.71 -6.49 -8.47
CA ASN A 263 -18.82 -5.28 -9.28
C ASN A 263 -17.47 -4.87 -9.89
N ILE A 264 -16.37 -5.59 -9.69
CA ILE A 264 -15.09 -5.28 -10.35
C ILE A 264 -14.90 -6.23 -11.54
N VAL A 265 -14.71 -5.67 -12.74
CA VAL A 265 -14.21 -6.40 -13.91
C VAL A 265 -12.69 -6.36 -13.88
N PRO A 266 -12.01 -7.51 -13.89
CA PRO A 266 -10.58 -7.57 -14.13
C PRO A 266 -10.28 -6.99 -15.51
N GLY A 267 -9.36 -6.05 -15.59
CA GLY A 267 -8.90 -5.51 -16.86
C GLY A 267 -7.62 -4.74 -16.62
N LYS A 268 -6.55 -5.11 -17.34
CA LYS A 268 -5.32 -4.32 -17.38
C LYS A 268 -5.64 -3.10 -18.24
N ALA A 269 -5.45 -1.89 -17.71
CA ALA A 269 -5.52 -0.71 -18.56
C ALA A 269 -4.42 -0.87 -19.62
N ARG A 270 -4.81 -0.85 -20.91
CA ARG A 270 -3.85 -0.98 -22.00
C ARG A 270 -2.97 0.27 -22.00
N LEU A 271 -1.67 0.08 -21.82
CA LEU A 271 -0.66 1.13 -21.91
C LEU A 271 -0.22 1.24 -23.38
N PRO A 272 -0.23 2.43 -24.00
CA PRO A 272 0.38 2.60 -25.31
C PRO A 272 1.84 2.15 -25.28
N GLU A 273 2.28 1.46 -26.32
CA GLU A 273 3.63 0.89 -26.39
C GLU A 273 4.72 1.95 -26.20
N GLU A 274 4.55 3.12 -26.82
CA GLU A 274 5.47 4.25 -26.66
C GLU A 274 5.57 4.72 -25.21
N THR A 275 4.44 4.77 -24.48
CA THR A 275 4.43 5.16 -23.06
C THR A 275 5.12 4.10 -22.21
N ARG A 276 4.94 2.82 -22.52
CA ARG A 276 5.67 1.73 -21.85
C ARG A 276 7.17 1.88 -22.09
N LYS A 277 7.59 2.04 -23.34
CA LYS A 277 9.01 2.20 -23.70
C LYS A 277 9.64 3.38 -22.97
N HIS A 278 8.95 4.53 -22.95
CA HIS A 278 9.39 5.72 -22.21
C HIS A 278 9.57 5.44 -20.71
N LEU A 279 8.58 4.80 -20.07
CA LEU A 279 8.68 4.48 -18.64
C LEU A 279 9.74 3.40 -18.33
N THR A 280 9.91 2.42 -19.21
CA THR A 280 10.98 1.42 -19.08
C THR A 280 12.35 2.09 -19.12
N GLU A 281 12.54 3.05 -20.02
CA GLU A 281 13.79 3.82 -20.08
C GLU A 281 13.97 4.70 -18.84
N LEU A 282 12.91 5.40 -18.41
CA LEU A 282 12.92 6.22 -17.19
C LEU A 282 13.35 5.43 -15.94
N TYR A 283 12.90 4.18 -15.81
CA TYR A 283 13.20 3.33 -14.66
C TYR A 283 14.42 2.44 -14.83
N ARG A 284 15.11 2.45 -15.98
CA ARG A 284 16.16 1.47 -16.29
C ARG A 284 17.24 1.44 -15.21
N ASP A 285 17.84 2.58 -14.91
CA ASP A 285 18.92 2.69 -13.92
C ASP A 285 18.41 2.38 -12.51
N GLU A 286 17.20 2.82 -12.17
CA GLU A 286 16.57 2.48 -10.88
C GLU A 286 16.39 0.97 -10.71
N ILE A 287 15.93 0.27 -11.75
CA ILE A 287 15.71 -1.18 -11.70
C ILE A 287 17.03 -1.93 -11.60
N VAL A 288 18.04 -1.55 -12.40
CA VAL A 288 19.37 -2.17 -12.37
C VAL A 288 20.03 -1.99 -11.01
N ASN A 289 20.02 -0.76 -10.47
CA ASN A 289 20.59 -0.48 -9.16
C ASN A 289 19.81 -1.17 -8.03
N LEU A 290 18.48 -1.24 -8.14
CA LEU A 290 17.63 -1.95 -7.18
C LEU A 290 17.94 -3.44 -7.16
N GLN A 291 18.08 -4.07 -8.33
CA GLN A 291 18.44 -5.49 -8.47
C GLN A 291 19.73 -5.81 -7.71
N SER A 292 20.76 -4.97 -7.86
CA SER A 292 22.01 -5.10 -7.11
C SER A 292 21.82 -4.88 -5.61
N LEU A 293 21.04 -3.86 -5.21
CA LEU A 293 20.80 -3.53 -3.81
C LEU A 293 20.09 -4.65 -3.05
N ILE A 294 19.07 -5.26 -3.65
CA ILE A 294 18.28 -6.31 -2.99
C ILE A 294 18.76 -7.72 -3.33
N GLN A 295 19.76 -7.86 -4.20
CA GLN A 295 20.32 -9.12 -4.69
C GLN A 295 19.27 -10.04 -5.32
N ARG A 296 18.42 -9.48 -6.21
CA ARG A 296 17.35 -10.22 -6.88
C ARG A 296 17.24 -9.82 -8.33
N ASP A 297 17.01 -10.80 -9.20
CA ASP A 297 16.76 -10.56 -10.62
C ASP A 297 15.44 -9.80 -10.84
N LEU A 298 15.56 -8.62 -11.46
CA LEU A 298 14.45 -7.75 -11.86
C LEU A 298 14.44 -7.51 -13.37
N SER A 299 15.23 -8.26 -14.16
CA SER A 299 15.32 -8.13 -15.62
C SER A 299 13.95 -8.15 -16.30
N LYS A 300 13.03 -8.98 -15.81
CA LYS A 300 11.62 -9.06 -16.28
C LYS A 300 10.86 -7.74 -16.19
N TRP A 301 11.29 -6.79 -15.36
CA TRP A 301 10.66 -5.47 -15.30
C TRP A 301 11.08 -4.54 -16.44
N LEU A 302 12.18 -4.87 -17.13
CA LEU A 302 12.70 -4.16 -18.30
C LEU A 302 12.20 -4.75 -19.63
N GLU A 303 11.63 -5.95 -19.60
CA GLU A 303 11.09 -6.61 -20.80
C GLU A 303 9.81 -5.92 -21.29
N PRO A 304 9.62 -5.79 -22.61
CA PRO A 304 8.31 -5.44 -23.17
C PRO A 304 7.33 -6.59 -22.86
N GLU A 305 6.10 -6.27 -22.46
CA GLU A 305 5.09 -7.31 -22.24
C GLU A 305 4.88 -8.13 -23.52
N SER A 306 5.03 -9.45 -23.43
CA SER A 306 4.55 -10.35 -24.46
C SER A 306 3.03 -10.28 -24.49
N PHE A 307 2.47 -9.80 -25.61
CA PHE A 307 1.04 -9.88 -25.88
C PHE A 307 0.68 -11.34 -26.19
N ASN A 308 0.40 -12.13 -25.15
CA ASN A 308 -0.34 -13.39 -25.27
C ASN A 308 -1.73 -13.21 -24.67
#